data_AF-A0A352PXB7-F1
#
_entry.id   AF-A0A352PXB7-F1
#
_cell.length_a   1.000
_cell.length_b   1.000
_cell.length_c   1.000
_cell.angle_alpha   90.00
_cell.angle_beta   90.00
_cell.angle_gamma   90.00
#
_symmetry.space_group_name_H-M   'P 1'
#
loop_
_entity.id
_entity.type
_entity.pdbx_description
1 polymer ?
#
loop_
_entity_poly.entity_id
_entity_poly.type
_entity_poly.pdbx_seq_one_letter_code
_entity_poly.pdbx_strand_id
1 'polypeptide(L)' 'MVVDSIQLDHGSGGRATHELIRELFAEALSNPFLAEMNDSALLPALSTPFAMTTDCYVVDPIIFPGGDIGSLAVHGTIN' A
#
# COMPACT_ATOMS: atom_id res chain seq x y z
N MET A 1 -0.61 -18.18 9.57
CA MET A 1 0.70 -18.83 9.31
C MET A 1 1.77 -17.98 9.98
N VAL A 2 2.69 -18.55 10.77
CA VAL A 2 3.83 -17.76 11.28
C VAL A 2 4.81 -17.59 10.12
N VAL A 3 4.93 -16.38 9.58
CA VAL A 3 5.89 -16.09 8.53
C VAL A 3 7.28 -16.12 9.16
N ASP A 4 8.03 -17.20 8.92
CA ASP A 4 9.34 -17.43 9.55
C ASP A 4 10.39 -16.40 9.09
N SER A 5 10.22 -15.85 7.89
CA SER A 5 11.02 -14.74 7.35
C SER A 5 10.32 -14.00 6.21
N ILE A 6 10.58 -12.70 6.08
CA ILE A 6 10.12 -11.88 4.95
C ILE A 6 10.91 -12.26 3.69
N GLN A 7 10.21 -12.26 2.56
CA GLN A 7 10.68 -12.70 1.24
C GLN A 7 10.27 -11.64 0.21
N LEU A 8 10.94 -11.59 -0.94
CA LEU A 8 10.61 -10.64 -2.02
C LEU A 8 9.16 -10.75 -2.50
N ASP A 9 8.59 -11.97 -2.49
CA ASP A 9 7.21 -12.17 -2.94
C ASP A 9 6.17 -11.51 -2.03
N HIS A 10 6.51 -11.20 -0.77
CA HIS A 10 5.66 -10.43 0.12
C HIS A 10 5.59 -8.93 -0.24
N GLY A 11 6.45 -8.46 -1.16
CA GLY A 11 6.45 -7.10 -1.71
C GLY A 11 6.02 -7.03 -3.17
N SER A 12 5.53 -8.13 -3.76
CA SER A 12 5.18 -8.20 -5.18
C SER A 12 3.77 -7.67 -5.52
N GLY A 13 2.97 -7.33 -4.49
CA GLY A 13 1.55 -6.98 -4.64
C GLY A 13 0.63 -8.19 -4.90
N GLY A 14 1.16 -9.41 -5.03
CA GLY A 14 0.40 -10.62 -5.31
C GLY A 14 -0.24 -11.27 -4.07
N ARG A 15 -0.51 -12.58 -4.18
CA ARG A 15 -1.16 -13.38 -3.12
C ARG A 15 -0.39 -13.36 -1.80
N ALA A 16 0.93 -13.54 -1.83
CA ALA A 16 1.75 -13.56 -0.60
C ALA A 16 1.67 -12.22 0.15
N THR A 17 1.67 -11.09 -0.57
CA THR A 17 1.43 -9.76 0.01
C THR A 17 0.07 -9.67 0.70
N HIS A 18 -0.99 -10.14 0.05
CA HIS A 18 -2.35 -10.11 0.61
C HIS A 18 -2.49 -11.00 1.85
N GLU A 19 -1.87 -12.19 1.83
CA GLU A 19 -1.84 -13.09 2.98
C GLU A 19 -1.11 -12.45 4.16
N LEU A 20 0.06 -11.83 3.94
CA LEU A 20 0.80 -11.11 4.98
C LEU A 20 -0.02 -9.95 5.58
N ILE A 21 -0.68 -9.14 4.72
CA ILE A 21 -1.54 -8.04 5.18
C ILE A 21 -2.68 -8.57 6.04
N ARG A 22 -3.38 -9.62 5.61
CA ARG A 22 -4.56 -10.14 6.32
C ARG A 22 -4.20 -10.85 7.61
N GLU A 23 -3.15 -11.67 7.62
CA GLU A 23 -2.83 -12.53 8.75
C GLU A 23 -1.97 -11.84 9.82
N LEU A 24 -1.23 -10.78 9.47
CA LEU A 24 -0.38 -10.07 10.43
C LEU A 24 -0.91 -8.67 10.72
N PHE A 25 -1.02 -7.82 9.70
CA PHE A 25 -1.30 -6.40 9.90
C PHE A 25 -2.76 -6.14 10.23
N ALA A 26 -3.70 -6.74 9.50
CA ALA A 26 -5.14 -6.53 9.73
C ALA A 26 -5.60 -7.09 11.09
N GLU A 27 -4.97 -8.17 11.56
CA GLU A 27 -5.20 -8.70 12.91
C GLU A 27 -4.65 -7.74 13.97
N ALA A 28 -3.37 -7.36 13.85
CA ALA A 28 -2.70 -6.53 14.86
C ALA A 28 -3.22 -5.07 14.92
N LEU A 29 -3.68 -4.53 13.79
CA LEU A 29 -4.10 -3.13 13.63
C LEU A 29 -5.61 -3.00 13.38
N SER A 30 -6.40 -4.03 13.75
CA SER A 30 -7.81 -4.14 13.40
C SER A 30 -8.63 -2.88 13.71
N ASN A 31 -9.25 -2.31 12.67
CA ASN A 31 -10.13 -1.16 12.78
C ASN A 31 -11.07 -1.08 11.55
N PRO A 32 -12.18 -0.31 11.62
CA PRO A 32 -13.14 -0.22 10.52
C PRO A 32 -12.56 0.29 9.20
N PHE A 33 -11.59 1.22 9.24
CA PHE A 33 -11.00 1.79 8.02
C PHE A 33 -10.13 0.76 7.28
N LEU A 34 -9.30 0.02 8.01
CA LEU A 34 -8.45 -1.01 7.43
C LEU A 34 -9.25 -2.23 6.97
N ALA A 35 -10.39 -2.52 7.60
CA ALA A 35 -11.26 -3.65 7.22
C ALA A 35 -11.83 -3.53 5.80
N GLU A 36 -11.90 -2.31 5.24
CA GLU A 36 -12.37 -2.08 3.87
C GLU A 36 -11.37 -2.55 2.81
N MET A 37 -10.05 -2.55 3.11
CA MET A 37 -8.98 -2.94 2.19
C MET A 37 -9.04 -2.21 0.83
N ASN A 38 -9.39 -0.92 0.86
CA ASN A 38 -9.44 -0.02 -0.30
C ASN A 38 -8.08 0.64 -0.55
N ASP A 39 -7.94 1.30 -1.71
CA ASP A 39 -6.74 2.08 -2.08
C ASP A 39 -6.50 3.33 -1.23
N SER A 40 -7.51 3.75 -0.45
CA SER A 40 -7.41 4.88 0.49
C SER A 40 -8.35 4.71 1.68
N ALA A 41 -8.05 5.41 2.78
CA ALA A 41 -8.95 5.54 3.91
C ALA A 41 -9.75 6.85 3.82
N LEU A 42 -11.06 6.77 4.04
CA LEU A 42 -11.91 7.96 4.17
C LEU A 42 -11.88 8.46 5.62
N LEU A 43 -11.36 9.68 5.83
CA LEU A 43 -11.23 10.27 7.16
C LEU A 43 -12.51 11.02 7.56
N PRO A 44 -13.16 10.65 8.69
CA PRO A 44 -14.47 11.19 9.07
C PRO A 44 -14.42 12.57 9.75
N ALA A 45 -13.24 13.03 10.17
CA ALA A 45 -13.08 14.20 11.04
C ALA A 45 -12.98 15.56 10.31
N LEU A 46 -13.23 15.60 9.01
CA LEU A 46 -13.10 16.81 8.20
C LEU A 46 -14.48 17.29 7.71
N SER A 47 -14.63 18.60 7.54
CA SER A 47 -15.88 19.24 7.09
C SER A 47 -16.33 18.76 5.70
N THR A 48 -15.44 18.11 4.96
CA THR A 48 -15.67 17.46 3.67
C THR A 48 -15.02 16.08 3.66
N PRO A 49 -15.54 15.11 2.89
CA PRO A 49 -14.87 13.81 2.71
C PRO A 49 -13.42 14.00 2.28
N PHE A 50 -12.52 13.26 2.92
CA PHE A 50 -11.09 13.33 2.64
C PHE A 50 -10.53 11.92 2.53
N ALA A 51 -9.97 11.61 1.36
CA ALA A 51 -9.25 10.36 1.13
C ALA A 51 -7.78 10.55 1.48
N MET A 52 -7.23 9.63 2.25
CA MET A 52 -5.80 9.55 2.55
C MET A 52 -5.26 8.22 2.06
N THR A 53 -4.18 8.26 1.29
CA THR A 53 -3.40 7.08 0.90
C THR A 53 -1.91 7.37 1.06
N THR A 54 -1.09 6.32 1.01
CA THR A 54 0.36 6.42 1.06
C THR A 54 0.96 5.28 0.26
N ASP A 55 2.11 5.54 -0.32
CA ASP A 55 2.84 4.53 -1.07
C ASP A 55 4.35 4.80 -1.01
N CYS A 56 5.16 3.76 -1.19
CA CYS A 56 6.61 3.88 -1.29
C CYS A 56 7.09 3.33 -2.62
N TYR A 57 7.93 4.10 -3.31
CA TYR A 57 8.41 3.78 -4.65
C TYR A 57 9.88 3.37 -4.60
N VAL A 58 10.19 2.19 -5.11
CA VAL A 58 11.53 1.57 -5.04
C VAL A 58 12.00 1.06 -6.41
N VAL A 59 11.50 1.66 -7.50
CA VAL A 59 11.84 1.27 -8.87
C VAL A 59 13.34 1.46 -9.16
N ASP A 60 13.93 0.49 -9.86
CA ASP A 60 15.31 0.50 -10.32
C ASP A 60 15.35 0.07 -11.81
N PRO A 61 15.94 0.84 -12.73
CA PRO A 61 16.66 2.10 -12.52
C PRO A 61 15.75 3.28 -12.14
N ILE A 62 16.34 4.33 -11.56
CA ILE A 62 15.62 5.56 -11.16
C ILE A 62 15.00 6.29 -12.38
N ILE A 63 15.64 6.23 -13.55
CA ILE A 63 15.17 6.83 -14.80
C ILE A 63 15.05 5.72 -15.85
N PHE A 64 13.90 5.64 -16.52
CA PHE A 64 13.58 4.58 -17.47
C PHE A 64 12.76 5.13 -18.65
N PRO A 65 12.65 4.38 -19.78
CA PRO A 65 11.81 4.81 -20.89
C PRO A 65 10.36 5.04 -20.45
N GLY A 66 9.89 6.29 -20.56
CA GLY A 66 8.53 6.69 -20.18
C GLY A 66 8.39 7.33 -18.79
N GLY A 67 9.45 7.45 -17.99
CA GLY A 67 9.37 8.15 -16.71
C GLY A 67 10.61 8.03 -15.81
N ASP A 68 10.43 8.47 -14.57
CA ASP A 68 11.38 8.33 -13.48
C ASP A 68 10.64 8.05 -12.15
N ILE A 69 11.39 7.73 -11.09
CA ILE A 69 10.84 7.47 -9.76
C ILE A 69 9.96 8.61 -9.22
N GLY A 70 10.27 9.86 -9.57
CA GLY A 70 9.50 11.03 -9.15
C GLY A 70 8.15 11.09 -9.86
N SER A 71 8.13 10.88 -11.17
CA SER A 71 6.90 10.78 -11.94
C SER A 71 6.04 9.60 -11.48
N LEU A 72 6.65 8.46 -11.17
CA LEU A 72 5.94 7.31 -10.62
C LEU A 72 5.35 7.62 -9.24
N ALA A 73 6.09 8.31 -8.39
CA ALA A 73 5.62 8.69 -7.07
C ALA A 73 4.42 9.64 -7.12
N VAL A 74 4.46 10.62 -8.02
CA VAL A 74 3.35 11.56 -8.19
C VAL A 74 2.13 10.85 -8.81
N HIS A 75 2.31 10.14 -9.92
CA HIS A 75 1.18 9.51 -10.61
C HIS A 75 0.57 8.38 -9.78
N GLY A 76 1.39 7.56 -9.13
CA GLY A 76 0.94 6.43 -8.32
C GLY A 76 0.09 6.84 -7.13
N THR A 77 0.44 7.92 -6.43
CA THR A 77 -0.32 8.39 -5.26
C THR A 77 -1.55 9.22 -5.67
N ILE A 78 -1.56 9.83 -6.87
CA ILE A 78 -2.71 10.58 -7.39
C ILE A 78 -3.81 9.66 -7.92
N ASN A 79 -3.43 8.55 -8.56
CA ASN A 79 -4.35 7.58 -9.16
C ASN A 79 -5.20 6.89 -8.09
#